data_AF-A0A2G1LYR3-F1
#
_entry.id   AF-A0A2G1LYR3-F1
#
_cell.length_a   1.000
_cell.length_b   1.000
_cell.length_c   1.000
_cell.angle_alpha   90.00
_cell.angle_beta   90.00
_cell.angle_gamma   90.00
#
_symmetry.space_group_name_H-M   'P 1'
#
loop_
_entity.id
_entity.type
_entity.pdbx_description
1 polymer ?
#
loop_
_entity_poly.entity_id
_entity_poly.type
_entity_poly.pdbx_seq_one_letter_code
_entity_poly.pdbx_strand_id
1 'polypeptide(L)'
;MASISVQRKARQEGGAGLRFLLFVLLHTVGFLAVTLLMTWGAFVLFFVAIGGFSLDGMMHQLANLSSRYVAAEATRIADFKVLVAVLHLVVAGVIVFFRRHAIVPRDTLSLEQGA
;
A
#
# COMPACT_ATOMS: atom_id res chain seq x y z
N MET A 1 31.40 34.70 -19.55
CA MET A 1 29.96 34.70 -19.21
C MET A 1 29.21 33.46 -19.69
N ALA A 2 29.58 32.83 -20.84
CA ALA A 2 28.90 31.62 -21.36
C ALA A 2 29.10 30.33 -20.52
N SER A 3 30.13 30.22 -19.67
CA SER A 3 30.35 29.02 -18.85
C SER A 3 29.43 28.92 -17.61
N ILE A 4 28.97 30.08 -17.10
CA ILE A 4 28.13 30.15 -15.89
C ILE A 4 26.70 29.67 -16.20
N SER A 5 26.18 29.97 -17.39
CA SER A 5 24.85 29.53 -17.82
C SER A 5 24.79 28.01 -18.06
N VAL A 6 25.85 27.42 -18.61
CA VAL A 6 25.96 25.96 -18.82
C VAL A 6 26.05 25.21 -17.48
N GLN A 7 26.86 25.70 -16.53
CA GLN A 7 26.92 25.11 -15.19
C GLN A 7 25.62 25.25 -14.40
N ARG A 8 24.90 26.39 -14.53
CA ARG A 8 23.58 26.55 -13.90
C ARG A 8 22.56 25.59 -14.47
N LYS A 9 22.55 25.41 -15.79
CA LYS A 9 21.62 24.50 -16.48
C LYS A 9 21.81 23.05 -16.04
N ALA A 10 23.05 22.55 -16.02
CA ALA A 10 23.35 21.18 -15.56
C ALA A 10 22.99 20.95 -14.08
N ARG A 11 23.21 21.96 -13.21
CA ARG A 11 22.82 21.90 -11.80
C ARG A 11 21.31 21.98 -11.60
N GLN A 12 20.60 22.76 -12.42
CA GLN A 12 19.14 22.83 -12.44
C GLN A 12 18.50 21.51 -12.91
N GLU A 13 19.05 20.89 -13.95
CA GLU A 13 18.58 19.59 -14.48
C GLU A 13 18.81 18.46 -13.47
N GLY A 14 19.99 18.41 -12.83
CA GLY A 14 20.26 17.43 -11.76
C GLY A 14 19.37 17.61 -10.53
N GLY A 15 19.09 18.86 -10.13
CA GLY A 15 18.17 19.18 -9.05
C GLY A 15 16.71 18.87 -9.38
N ALA A 16 16.29 19.05 -10.63
CA ALA A 16 14.95 18.71 -11.10
C ALA A 16 14.71 17.20 -11.11
N GLY A 17 15.69 16.41 -11.60
CA GLY A 17 15.60 14.95 -11.60
C GLY A 17 15.49 14.36 -10.19
N LEU A 18 16.30 14.84 -9.24
CA LEU A 18 16.22 14.38 -7.85
C LEU A 18 14.86 14.73 -7.20
N ARG A 19 14.36 15.94 -7.43
CA ARG A 19 13.04 16.37 -6.91
C ARG A 19 11.91 15.50 -7.46
N PHE A 20 11.95 15.21 -8.76
CA PHE A 20 10.99 14.32 -9.40
C PHE A 20 11.02 12.90 -8.81
N LEU A 21 12.22 12.32 -8.64
CA LEU A 21 12.38 11.00 -8.03
C LEU A 21 11.84 10.96 -6.60
N LEU A 22 12.16 11.97 -5.77
CA LEU A 22 11.65 12.07 -4.40
C LEU A 22 10.12 12.19 -4.37
N PHE A 23 9.54 12.95 -5.29
CA PHE A 23 8.09 13.09 -5.41
C PHE A 23 7.42 11.76 -5.80
N VAL A 24 7.94 11.06 -6.82
CA VAL A 24 7.41 9.75 -7.25
C VAL A 24 7.53 8.73 -6.13
N LEU A 25 8.66 8.71 -5.41
CA LEU A 25 8.86 7.82 -4.26
C LEU A 25 7.82 8.11 -3.17
N LEU A 26 7.66 9.38 -2.78
CA LEU A 26 6.72 9.78 -1.73
C LEU A 26 5.28 9.42 -2.10
N HIS A 27 4.87 9.69 -3.35
CA HIS A 27 3.56 9.33 -3.87
C HIS A 27 3.35 7.82 -3.85
N THR A 28 4.34 7.05 -4.31
CA THR A 28 4.27 5.58 -4.35
C THR A 28 4.17 5.00 -2.94
N VAL A 29 4.97 5.50 -1.99
CA VAL A 29 4.92 5.08 -0.59
C VAL A 29 3.56 5.42 0.03
N GLY A 30 3.05 6.63 -0.21
CA GLY A 30 1.71 7.02 0.25
C GLY A 30 0.61 6.13 -0.33
N PHE A 31 0.68 5.84 -1.63
CA PHE A 31 -0.26 4.93 -2.28
C PHE A 31 -0.23 3.54 -1.65
N LEU A 32 0.96 2.95 -1.47
CA LEU A 32 1.16 1.63 -0.86
C LEU A 32 0.71 1.60 0.60
N ALA A 33 1.06 2.62 1.40
CA ALA A 33 0.68 2.72 2.80
C ALA A 33 -0.84 2.74 2.97
N VAL A 34 -1.55 3.54 2.16
CA VAL A 34 -3.01 3.57 2.17
C VAL A 34 -3.60 2.24 1.67
N THR A 35 -3.01 1.60 0.66
CA THR A 35 -3.46 0.27 0.21
C THR A 35 -3.33 -0.76 1.32
N LEU A 36 -2.19 -0.77 2.02
CA LEU A 36 -1.94 -1.68 3.14
C LEU A 36 -2.93 -1.43 4.29
N LEU A 37 -3.18 -0.16 4.64
CA LEU A 37 -4.16 0.19 5.67
C LEU A 37 -5.57 -0.27 5.28
N MET A 38 -5.95 -0.13 4.02
CA MET A 38 -7.23 -0.63 3.50
C MET A 38 -7.31 -2.16 3.55
N THR A 39 -6.23 -2.90 3.27
CA THR A 39 -6.23 -4.37 3.41
C THR A 39 -6.46 -4.80 4.85
N TRP A 40 -5.82 -4.13 5.82
CA TRP A 40 -6.04 -4.40 7.24
C TRP A 40 -7.48 -4.05 7.66
N GLY A 41 -7.98 -2.90 7.22
CA GLY A 41 -9.37 -2.50 7.44
C GLY A 41 -10.36 -3.53 6.89
N ALA A 42 -10.11 -4.08 5.70
CA ALA A 42 -10.95 -5.12 5.11
C ALA A 42 -10.97 -6.40 5.97
N PHE A 43 -9.83 -6.82 6.54
CA PHE A 43 -9.82 -7.98 7.46
C PHE A 43 -10.55 -7.70 8.76
N VAL A 44 -10.37 -6.52 9.35
CA VAL A 44 -11.14 -6.14 10.54
C VAL A 44 -12.63 -6.15 10.23
N LEU A 45 -13.05 -5.54 9.12
CA LEU A 45 -14.45 -5.54 8.68
C LEU A 45 -14.98 -6.94 8.40
N PHE A 46 -14.16 -7.85 7.87
CA PHE A 46 -14.52 -9.25 7.71
C PHE A 46 -14.86 -9.91 9.05
N PHE A 47 -14.00 -9.76 10.07
CA PHE A 47 -14.29 -10.29 11.42
C PHE A 47 -15.50 -9.63 12.07
N VAL A 48 -15.70 -8.32 11.87
CA VAL A 48 -16.92 -7.63 12.32
C VAL A 48 -18.16 -8.22 11.64
N ALA A 49 -18.11 -8.46 10.33
CA ALA A 49 -19.23 -9.00 9.57
C ALA A 49 -19.60 -10.42 10.03
N ILE A 50 -18.62 -11.32 10.20
CA ILE A 50 -18.88 -12.68 10.71
C ILE A 50 -19.17 -12.73 12.21
N GLY A 51 -18.85 -11.66 12.93
CA GLY A 51 -19.21 -11.41 14.33
C GLY A 51 -20.61 -10.80 14.51
N GLY A 52 -21.45 -10.80 13.48
CA GLY A 52 -22.80 -10.24 13.54
C GLY A 52 -22.83 -8.71 13.67
N PHE A 53 -21.84 -8.02 13.09
CA PHE A 53 -21.66 -6.57 13.17
C PHE A 53 -21.52 -6.02 14.60
N SER A 54 -20.97 -6.83 15.51
CA SER A 54 -20.72 -6.46 16.91
C SER A 54 -19.24 -6.60 17.26
N LEU A 55 -18.76 -5.77 18.20
CA LEU A 55 -17.40 -5.86 18.72
C LEU A 55 -17.21 -7.18 19.49
N ASP A 56 -18.17 -7.58 20.32
CA ASP A 56 -18.11 -8.82 21.09
C ASP A 56 -18.03 -10.05 20.17
N GLY A 57 -18.87 -10.09 19.14
CA GLY A 57 -18.84 -11.16 18.15
C GLY A 57 -17.52 -11.20 17.36
N MET A 58 -16.98 -10.06 16.96
CA MET A 58 -15.64 -9.97 16.35
C MET A 58 -14.57 -10.57 17.27
N MET A 59 -14.57 -10.18 18.55
CA MET A 59 -13.61 -10.67 19.54
C MET A 59 -13.75 -12.18 19.79
N HIS A 60 -14.97 -12.71 19.78
CA HIS A 60 -15.19 -14.17 19.85
C HIS A 60 -14.57 -14.91 18.66
N GLN A 61 -14.70 -14.38 17.43
CA GLN A 61 -14.09 -14.99 16.26
C GLN A 61 -12.56 -14.93 16.30
N LEU A 62 -11.99 -13.82 16.77
CA LEU A 62 -10.55 -13.67 16.97
C LEU A 62 -10.02 -14.63 18.04
N ALA A 63 -10.75 -14.81 19.16
CA ALA A 63 -10.38 -15.76 20.20
C ALA A 63 -10.41 -17.22 19.71
N ASN A 64 -11.40 -17.58 18.89
CA ASN A 64 -11.46 -18.90 18.28
C ASN A 64 -10.31 -19.13 17.28
N LEU A 65 -9.95 -18.12 16.48
CA LEU A 65 -8.82 -18.22 15.57
C LEU A 65 -7.48 -18.32 16.32
N SER A 66 -7.24 -17.45 17.29
CA SER A 66 -5.97 -17.37 18.01
C SER A 66 -5.69 -18.63 18.83
N SER A 67 -6.70 -19.17 19.52
CA SER A 67 -6.58 -20.44 20.26
C SER A 67 -6.16 -21.59 19.36
N ARG A 68 -6.76 -21.70 18.17
CA ARG A 68 -6.38 -22.72 17.17
C ARG A 68 -5.00 -22.50 16.58
N TYR A 69 -4.59 -21.24 16.37
CA TYR A 69 -3.27 -20.91 15.84
C TYR A 69 -2.16 -21.22 16.85
N VAL A 70 -2.35 -20.90 18.13
CA VAL A 70 -1.37 -21.16 19.20
C VAL A 70 -1.25 -22.66 19.49
N ALA A 71 -2.34 -23.41 19.38
CA ALA A 71 -2.33 -24.86 19.57
C ALA A 71 -1.83 -25.65 18.34
N ALA A 72 -1.58 -25.00 17.20
CA ALA A 72 -1.18 -25.67 15.98
C ALA A 72 0.32 -26.04 15.97
N GLU A 73 0.64 -27.14 15.28
CA GLU A 73 2.01 -27.52 14.96
C GLU A 73 2.69 -26.56 13.99
N ALA A 74 4.03 -26.56 13.96
CA ALA A 74 4.83 -25.59 13.21
C ALA A 74 4.57 -25.59 11.70
N THR A 75 4.32 -26.77 11.11
CA THR A 75 3.97 -26.94 9.69
C THR A 75 2.67 -26.21 9.35
N ARG A 76 1.62 -26.42 10.16
CA ARG A 76 0.32 -25.77 9.98
C ARG A 76 0.39 -24.25 10.19
N ILE A 77 1.24 -23.78 11.10
CA ILE A 77 1.50 -22.35 11.29
C ILE A 77 2.15 -21.75 10.03
N ALA A 78 3.11 -22.45 9.41
CA ALA A 78 3.75 -22.00 8.18
C ALA A 78 2.72 -21.88 7.03
N ASP A 79 1.89 -22.90 6.83
CA ASP A 79 0.83 -22.88 5.83
C ASP A 79 -0.18 -21.76 6.07
N PHE A 80 -0.56 -21.53 7.34
CA PHE A 80 -1.45 -20.42 7.69
C PHE A 80 -0.84 -19.07 7.33
N LYS A 81 0.46 -18.85 7.57
CA LYS A 81 1.15 -17.60 7.19
C LYS A 81 1.16 -17.41 5.67
N VAL A 82 1.39 -18.47 4.90
CA VAL A 82 1.31 -18.44 3.43
C VAL A 82 -0.11 -18.06 2.98
N LEU A 83 -1.13 -18.69 3.56
CA LEU A 83 -2.53 -18.38 3.25
C LEU A 83 -2.86 -16.91 3.54
N VAL A 84 -2.45 -16.41 4.71
CA VAL A 84 -2.63 -15.00 5.09
C VAL A 84 -1.92 -14.08 4.09
N ALA A 85 -0.69 -14.38 3.68
CA ALA A 85 0.05 -13.59 2.72
C ALA A 85 -0.62 -13.56 1.33
N VAL A 86 -1.08 -14.72 0.83
CA VAL A 86 -1.82 -14.81 -0.44
C VAL A 86 -3.12 -14.01 -0.36
N LEU A 87 -3.86 -14.14 0.75
CA LEU A 87 -5.09 -13.39 0.95
C LEU A 87 -4.84 -11.87 0.97
N HIS A 88 -3.77 -11.40 1.62
CA HIS A 88 -3.35 -10.00 1.57
C HIS A 88 -3.09 -9.54 0.12
N LEU A 89 -2.37 -10.33 -0.68
CA LEU A 89 -2.07 -9.99 -2.07
C LEU A 89 -3.33 -9.90 -2.93
N VAL A 90 -4.27 -10.84 -2.75
CA VAL A 90 -5.56 -10.82 -3.47
C VAL A 90 -6.36 -9.57 -3.11
N VAL A 91 -6.55 -9.28 -1.82
CA VAL A 91 -7.30 -8.11 -1.36
C VAL A 91 -6.61 -6.81 -1.80
N ALA A 92 -5.28 -6.74 -1.69
CA ALA A 92 -4.50 -5.61 -2.19
C ALA A 92 -4.69 -5.42 -3.70
N GLY A 93 -4.64 -6.50 -4.49
CA GLY A 93 -4.88 -6.47 -5.93
C GLY A 93 -6.25 -5.92 -6.29
N VAL A 94 -7.29 -6.35 -5.58
CA VAL A 94 -8.66 -5.81 -5.74
C VAL A 94 -8.71 -4.32 -5.41
N ILE A 95 -8.13 -3.91 -4.28
CA ILE A 95 -8.08 -2.49 -3.88
C ILE A 95 -7.31 -1.65 -4.91
N VAL A 96 -6.16 -2.12 -5.37
CA VAL A 96 -5.34 -1.45 -6.39
C VAL A 96 -6.10 -1.34 -7.71
N PHE A 97 -6.83 -2.37 -8.12
CA PHE A 97 -7.66 -2.32 -9.32
C PHE A 97 -8.71 -1.21 -9.23
N PHE A 98 -9.41 -1.07 -8.11
CA PHE A 98 -10.37 0.02 -7.92
C PHE A 98 -9.68 1.39 -7.78
N ARG A 99 -8.50 1.44 -7.15
CA ARG A 99 -7.69 2.66 -6.96
C ARG A 99 -6.74 2.97 -8.12
N ARG A 100 -6.83 2.26 -9.25
CA ARG A 100 -5.88 2.39 -10.37
C ARG A 100 -5.73 3.81 -10.89
N HIS A 101 -6.78 4.62 -10.78
CA HIS A 101 -6.81 6.03 -11.16
C HIS A 101 -5.95 6.95 -10.27
N ALA A 102 -5.51 6.46 -9.09
CA ALA A 102 -4.65 7.19 -8.16
C ALA A 102 -3.18 6.73 -8.20
N ILE A 103 -2.84 5.76 -9.06
CA ILE A 103 -1.48 5.24 -9.17
C ILE A 103 -0.52 6.30 -9.73
N VAL A 104 -0.92 6.99 -10.79
CA VAL A 104 -0.10 8.03 -11.43
C VAL A 104 -0.32 9.37 -10.70
N PRO A 105 0.73 10.09 -10.29
CA PRO A 105 0.57 11.41 -9.71
C PRO A 105 -0.05 12.36 -10.76
N ARG A 106 -1.09 13.10 -10.40
CA ARG A 106 -1.78 13.99 -11.36
C ARG A 106 -0.90 15.14 -11.85
N ASP A 107 0.02 15.60 -11.00
CA ASP A 107 0.88 16.75 -11.28
C ASP A 107 1.99 16.46 -12.29
N THR A 108 2.24 15.18 -12.63
CA THR A 108 3.18 14.84 -13.71
C THR A 108 2.57 15.04 -15.09
N LEU A 109 1.23 14.95 -15.21
CA LEU A 109 0.54 15.13 -16.49
C LEU A 109 0.47 16.60 -16.92
N SER A 110 0.42 17.54 -15.96
CA SER A 110 0.38 18.98 -16.26
C SER A 110 1.72 19.53 -16.75
N LEU A 111 2.85 18.92 -16.36
CA LEU A 111 4.18 19.28 -16.85
C LEU A 111 4.40 18.85 -18.30
N GLU A 112 3.76 17.77 -18.75
CA GLU A 112 3.88 17.27 -20.12
C GLU A 112 2.92 17.99 -21.09
N GLN A 113 1.78 18.49 -20.61
CA GLN A 113 0.79 19.22 -21.42
C GLN A 113 1.08 20.73 -21.55
N GLY A 114 2.07 21.25 -20.80
CA GLY A 114 2.47 22.66 -20.81
C GLY A 114 3.84 22.94 -21.45
N ALA A 115 4.46 21.94 -22.09
CA ALA A 115 5.73 22.03 -22.82
C ALA A 115 5.50 21.90 -24.33
#